data_AF-A0A9P6H2L8-F1
#
_entry.id   AF-A0A9P6H2L8-F1
#
_cell.length_a   1.000
_cell.length_b   1.000
_cell.length_c   1.000
_cell.angle_alpha   90.00
_cell.angle_beta   90.00
_cell.angle_gamma   90.00
#
_symmetry.space_group_name_H-M   'P 1'
#
loop_
_entity.id
_entity.type
_entity.pdbx_description
1 polymer ?
#
loop_
_entity_poly.entity_id
_entity_poly.type
_entity_poly.pdbx_seq_one_letter_code
_entity_poly.pdbx_strand_id
1 'polypeptide(L)'
;MAKSKYLISTVTGQIPNIVLHTETDSLKGGLILYLDDFLYKDSIYDTQNCDISLRELCAINKDREILLAFKKSPKTLFSKRGNFKLSKERYSQILKIMKPDFYLDYSTLEIISTLENNSKLEYKFVEPKDCNEFYELAKKGGYFLGTNFANEITKNKQMIKFENNKLEVVDAFDCTCCGDLEKEYLGYLLSINEINGFTYLTTHNYNILKEVIN
;
A
#
# COMPACT_ATOMS: atom_id res chain seq x y z
N MET A 1 -4.26 -23.49 7.21
CA MET A 1 -3.28 -22.46 6.77
C MET A 1 -3.84 -21.10 7.15
N ALA A 2 -3.00 -20.19 7.63
CA ALA A 2 -3.42 -18.83 7.93
C ALA A 2 -3.84 -18.12 6.62
N LYS A 3 -4.95 -17.37 6.63
CA LYS A 3 -5.37 -16.58 5.46
C LYS A 3 -4.35 -15.47 5.18
N SER A 4 -4.12 -15.13 3.91
CA SER A 4 -3.30 -13.97 3.56
C SER A 4 -3.98 -12.68 4.00
N LYS A 5 -3.18 -11.69 4.37
CA LYS A 5 -3.61 -10.33 4.72
C LYS A 5 -3.27 -9.41 3.57
N TYR A 6 -4.24 -8.61 3.12
CA TYR A 6 -4.01 -7.58 2.12
C TYR A 6 -3.69 -6.26 2.81
N LEU A 7 -2.70 -5.54 2.27
CA LEU A 7 -2.34 -4.21 2.73
C LEU A 7 -2.27 -3.26 1.53
N ILE A 8 -2.78 -2.06 1.73
CA ILE A 8 -2.86 -1.04 0.70
C ILE A 8 -1.51 -0.33 0.60
N SER A 9 -0.85 -0.44 -0.55
CA SER A 9 0.43 0.23 -0.80
C SER A 9 0.18 1.72 -0.95
N THR A 10 0.84 2.53 -0.11
CA THR A 10 0.66 3.98 -0.09
C THR A 10 1.80 4.71 -0.80
N VAL A 11 1.53 5.96 -1.19
CA VAL A 11 2.57 6.93 -1.57
C VAL A 11 2.54 8.03 -0.52
N THR A 12 3.67 8.23 0.17
CA THR A 12 3.77 9.24 1.26
C THR A 12 2.67 9.10 2.32
N GLY A 13 2.26 7.85 2.63
CA GLY A 13 1.27 7.54 3.66
C GLY A 13 -0.20 7.71 3.24
N GLN A 14 -0.45 8.10 1.99
CA GLN A 14 -1.80 8.23 1.43
C GLN A 14 -2.05 7.16 0.37
N ILE A 15 -3.29 6.69 0.29
CA ILE A 15 -3.73 5.84 -0.82
C ILE A 15 -3.78 6.73 -2.08
N PRO A 16 -3.09 6.37 -3.17
CA PRO A 16 -3.06 7.21 -4.37
C PRO A 16 -4.47 7.53 -4.87
N ASN A 17 -4.71 8.79 -5.23
CA ASN A 17 -5.97 9.31 -5.78
C ASN A 17 -7.20 9.21 -4.86
N ILE A 18 -7.03 8.88 -3.58
CA ILE A 18 -8.12 8.79 -2.61
C ILE A 18 -8.02 9.92 -1.60
N VAL A 19 -9.16 10.54 -1.31
CA VAL A 19 -9.30 11.51 -0.22
C VAL A 19 -9.72 10.78 1.05
N LEU A 20 -9.13 11.14 2.20
CA LEU A 20 -9.23 10.47 3.51
C LEU A 20 -10.64 10.13 4.04
N HIS A 21 -11.72 10.64 3.43
CA HIS A 21 -13.11 10.46 3.85
C HIS A 21 -13.92 9.47 3.01
N THR A 22 -13.29 8.70 2.12
CA THR A 22 -14.01 7.65 1.38
C THR A 22 -14.44 6.52 2.32
N GLU A 23 -15.75 6.26 2.41
CA GLU A 23 -16.34 5.20 3.24
C GLU A 23 -16.20 3.79 2.64
N THR A 24 -15.53 3.65 1.49
CA THR A 24 -15.39 2.39 0.75
C THR A 24 -14.71 1.31 1.58
N ASP A 25 -15.41 0.19 1.81
CA ASP A 25 -14.90 -0.89 2.66
C ASP A 25 -13.64 -1.59 2.13
N SER A 26 -13.35 -1.53 0.83
CA SER A 26 -12.10 -2.03 0.24
C SER A 26 -10.90 -1.14 0.45
N LEU A 27 -11.12 0.07 0.98
CA LEU A 27 -10.06 1.02 1.30
C LEU A 27 -9.81 1.11 2.82
N LYS A 28 -10.57 0.37 3.64
CA LYS A 28 -10.45 0.32 5.11
C LYS A 28 -9.35 -0.63 5.62
N GLY A 29 -8.67 -1.37 4.75
CA GLY A 29 -7.61 -2.32 5.14
C GLY A 29 -6.38 -1.66 5.77
N GLY A 30 -5.46 -2.50 6.26
CA GLY A 30 -4.15 -2.04 6.72
C GLY A 30 -3.34 -1.39 5.59
N LEU A 31 -2.35 -0.59 5.96
CA LEU A 31 -1.53 0.20 5.04
C LEU A 31 -0.10 -0.31 5.01
N ILE A 32 0.55 -0.19 3.86
CA ILE A 32 2.00 -0.28 3.73
C ILE A 32 2.54 1.11 3.54
N LEU A 33 3.41 1.52 4.45
CA LEU A 33 4.20 2.73 4.35
C LEU A 33 5.64 2.32 4.06
N TYR A 34 6.25 2.92 3.04
CA TYR A 34 7.64 2.64 2.72
C TYR A 34 8.54 3.68 3.38
N LEU A 35 9.57 3.23 4.10
CA LEU A 35 10.52 4.12 4.78
C LEU A 35 11.18 5.10 3.79
N ASP A 36 11.38 4.66 2.55
CA ASP A 36 11.90 5.44 1.42
C ASP A 36 11.14 6.76 1.15
N ASP A 37 9.86 6.84 1.52
CA ASP A 37 9.04 8.04 1.32
C ASP A 37 9.19 9.07 2.43
N PHE A 38 9.68 8.66 3.61
CA PHE A 38 9.71 9.47 4.82
C PHE A 38 11.12 9.80 5.29
N LEU A 39 12.09 8.94 5.00
CA LEU A 39 13.47 9.10 5.44
C LEU A 39 14.40 9.35 4.25
N TYR A 40 14.82 10.60 4.13
CA TYR A 40 15.84 11.07 3.20
C TYR A 40 16.56 12.27 3.84
N LYS A 41 17.63 12.73 3.20
CA LYS A 41 18.43 13.85 3.73
C LYS A 41 17.54 15.07 4.00
N ASP A 42 17.64 15.62 5.20
CA ASP A 42 16.85 16.79 5.64
C ASP A 42 15.33 16.53 5.71
N SER A 43 14.89 15.27 5.70
CA SER A 43 13.51 14.90 6.01
C SER A 43 13.19 15.12 7.49
N ILE A 44 11.90 15.18 7.83
CA ILE A 44 11.45 15.36 9.22
C ILE A 44 12.08 14.33 10.17
N TYR A 45 12.21 13.08 9.71
CA TYR A 45 12.80 11.99 10.48
C TYR A 45 14.33 11.97 10.46
N ASP A 46 14.97 12.69 9.55
CA ASP A 46 16.43 12.85 9.53
C ASP A 46 16.88 13.95 10.50
N THR A 47 16.04 14.95 10.75
CA THR A 47 16.33 16.04 11.71
C THR A 47 16.36 15.55 13.17
N GLN A 48 17.19 16.18 13.99
CA GLN A 48 17.21 15.93 15.44
C GLN A 48 15.92 16.48 16.06
N ASN A 49 15.33 15.72 17.00
CA ASN A 49 14.13 16.06 17.80
C ASN A 49 12.75 15.84 17.15
N CYS A 50 12.63 15.07 16.07
CA CYS A 50 11.31 14.62 15.63
C CYS A 50 10.76 13.55 16.59
N ASP A 51 9.57 13.77 17.13
CA ASP A 51 8.81 12.86 17.99
C ASP A 51 7.45 12.44 17.40
N ILE A 52 7.14 12.91 16.18
CA ILE A 52 5.87 12.68 15.49
C ILE A 52 5.84 11.26 14.89
N SER A 53 4.89 10.43 15.32
CA SER A 53 4.70 9.08 14.76
C SER A 53 4.21 9.10 13.31
N LEU A 54 4.32 7.97 12.58
CA LEU A 54 3.78 7.88 11.22
C LEU A 54 2.29 8.13 11.17
N ARG A 55 1.58 7.65 12.19
CA ARG A 55 0.13 7.78 12.32
C ARG A 55 -0.28 9.24 12.44
N GLU A 56 0.44 10.02 13.25
CA GLU A 56 0.22 11.46 13.41
C GLU A 56 0.58 12.22 12.12
N LEU A 57 1.75 11.94 11.54
CA LEU A 57 2.22 12.61 10.34
C LEU A 57 1.26 12.42 9.14
N CYS A 58 0.72 11.21 8.99
CA CYS A 58 -0.13 10.85 7.84
C CYS A 58 -1.63 10.95 8.15
N ALA A 59 -2.02 11.41 9.34
CA ALA A 59 -3.40 11.46 9.81
C ALA A 59 -4.15 10.11 9.66
N ILE A 60 -3.49 8.99 9.96
CA ILE A 60 -4.06 7.64 9.81
C ILE A 60 -4.91 7.30 11.04
N ASN A 61 -6.15 6.84 10.84
CA ASN A 61 -7.01 6.39 11.94
C ASN A 61 -6.34 5.25 12.73
N LYS A 62 -6.47 5.25 14.07
CA LYS A 62 -5.95 4.24 15.00
C LYS A 62 -6.41 2.82 14.67
N ASP A 63 -7.59 2.67 14.07
CA ASP A 63 -8.15 1.35 13.72
C ASP A 63 -7.45 0.70 12.50
N ARG A 64 -6.57 1.45 11.81
CA ARG A 64 -5.83 0.95 10.65
C ARG A 64 -4.43 0.53 11.06
N GLU A 65 -4.09 -0.69 10.73
CA GLU A 65 -2.74 -1.21 10.94
C GLU A 65 -1.76 -0.66 9.90
N ILE A 66 -0.51 -0.45 10.31
CA ILE A 66 0.58 0.07 9.49
C ILE A 66 1.73 -0.94 9.47
N LEU A 67 2.06 -1.43 8.28
CA LEU A 67 3.33 -2.10 8.01
C LEU A 67 4.34 -1.08 7.47
N LEU A 68 5.48 -0.92 8.16
CA LEU A 68 6.63 -0.18 7.65
C LEU A 68 7.56 -1.12 6.87
N ALA A 69 7.67 -0.87 5.56
CA ALA A 69 8.46 -1.68 4.64
C ALA A 69 9.56 -0.85 3.94
N PHE A 70 10.36 -1.52 3.10
CA PHE A 70 11.36 -0.91 2.23
C PHE A 70 10.93 -1.13 0.77
N LYS A 71 11.13 -0.14 -0.12
CA LYS A 71 10.79 -0.32 -1.55
C LYS A 71 11.69 -1.34 -2.25
N LYS A 72 12.96 -1.37 -1.86
CA LYS A 72 13.97 -2.25 -2.47
C LYS A 72 14.90 -2.89 -1.45
N SER A 73 15.57 -2.05 -0.65
CA SER A 73 16.61 -2.53 0.25
C SER A 73 16.64 -1.70 1.53
N PRO A 74 16.87 -2.33 2.69
CA PRO A 74 17.05 -1.62 3.96
C PRO A 74 18.32 -0.79 4.01
N LYS A 75 19.36 -1.15 3.24
CA LYS A 75 20.68 -0.48 3.28
C LYS A 75 20.68 0.86 2.55
N THR A 76 19.90 0.96 1.48
CA THR A 76 19.82 2.14 0.63
C THR A 76 18.37 2.42 0.33
N LEU A 77 17.87 3.52 0.86
CA LEU A 77 16.52 4.02 0.61
C LEU A 77 16.51 4.87 -0.66
N PHE A 78 15.54 4.64 -1.52
CA PHE A 78 15.39 5.31 -2.81
C PHE A 78 14.23 6.31 -2.74
N SER A 79 14.55 7.55 -2.38
CA SER A 79 13.58 8.64 -2.32
C SER A 79 13.57 9.46 -3.61
N LYS A 80 12.51 10.26 -3.82
CA LYS A 80 12.48 11.27 -4.91
C LYS A 80 13.59 12.32 -4.77
N ARG A 81 14.16 12.51 -3.58
CA ARG A 81 15.23 13.48 -3.30
C ARG A 81 16.63 12.86 -3.32
N GLY A 82 16.75 11.61 -3.75
CA GLY A 82 18.01 10.88 -3.87
C GLY A 82 18.12 9.70 -2.91
N ASN A 83 19.27 9.02 -3.00
CA ASN A 83 19.54 7.80 -2.27
C ASN A 83 20.06 8.13 -0.86
N PHE A 84 19.51 7.46 0.16
CA PHE A 84 19.91 7.63 1.54
C PHE A 84 20.47 6.31 2.08
N LYS A 85 21.70 6.32 2.59
CA LYS A 85 22.29 5.15 3.24
C LYS A 85 21.79 5.06 4.68
N LEU A 86 21.21 3.93 5.04
CA LEU A 86 20.66 3.70 6.36
C LEU A 86 21.53 2.67 7.10
N SER A 87 21.79 2.90 8.39
CA SER A 87 22.41 1.92 9.28
C SER A 87 21.36 1.22 10.13
N LYS A 88 21.68 0.04 10.69
CA LYS A 88 20.78 -0.71 11.56
C LYS A 88 20.46 0.06 12.85
N GLU A 89 21.45 0.75 13.39
CA GLU A 89 21.32 1.58 14.60
C GLU A 89 20.37 2.76 14.33
N ARG A 90 20.56 3.43 13.19
CA ARG A 90 19.67 4.52 12.78
C ARG A 90 18.26 4.02 12.54
N TYR A 91 18.09 2.89 11.85
CA TYR A 91 16.77 2.27 11.66
C TYR A 91 16.07 1.98 13.00
N SER A 92 16.79 1.42 13.97
CA SER A 92 16.27 1.14 15.31
C SER A 92 15.82 2.40 16.05
N GLN A 93 16.52 3.53 15.87
CA GLN A 93 16.09 4.82 16.42
C GLN A 93 14.83 5.34 15.74
N ILE A 94 14.75 5.23 14.40
CA ILE A 94 13.59 5.67 13.62
C ILE A 94 12.34 4.87 13.98
N LEU A 95 12.45 3.56 14.20
CA LEU A 95 11.31 2.72 14.62
C LEU A 95 10.67 3.20 15.93
N LYS A 96 11.48 3.66 16.90
CA LYS A 96 10.99 4.19 18.18
C LYS A 96 10.16 5.47 18.03
N ILE A 97 10.45 6.26 16.99
CA ILE A 97 9.73 7.50 16.67
C ILE A 97 8.49 7.17 15.85
N MET A 98 8.67 6.46 14.74
CA MET A 98 7.62 6.15 13.76
C MET A 98 6.49 5.29 14.33
N LYS A 99 6.80 4.39 15.27
CA LYS A 99 5.86 3.50 15.98
C LYS A 99 4.85 2.79 15.04
N PRO A 100 5.30 2.03 14.03
CA PRO A 100 4.40 1.24 13.21
C PRO A 100 3.85 0.03 13.98
N ASP A 101 2.74 -0.55 13.53
CA ASP A 101 2.16 -1.76 14.12
C ASP A 101 2.94 -3.02 13.71
N PHE A 102 3.47 -3.01 12.47
CA PHE A 102 4.35 -4.04 11.93
C PHE A 102 5.55 -3.39 11.23
N TYR A 103 6.69 -4.05 11.20
CA TYR A 103 7.84 -3.61 10.40
C TYR A 103 8.66 -4.78 9.86
N LEU A 104 9.43 -4.54 8.78
CA LEU A 104 10.37 -5.52 8.26
C LEU A 104 11.72 -5.42 8.99
N ASP A 105 12.22 -6.52 9.54
CA ASP A 105 13.54 -6.53 10.16
C ASP A 105 14.63 -6.09 9.16
N TYR A 106 15.54 -5.25 9.64
CA TYR A 106 16.60 -4.66 8.81
C TYR A 106 17.53 -5.70 8.16
N SER A 107 17.76 -6.82 8.84
CA SER A 107 18.70 -7.86 8.44
C SER A 107 18.02 -9.00 7.70
N THR A 108 16.87 -9.47 8.19
CA THR A 108 16.20 -10.66 7.68
C THR A 108 15.04 -10.37 6.75
N LEU A 109 14.50 -9.14 6.76
CA LEU A 109 13.27 -8.74 6.07
C LEU A 109 12.02 -9.51 6.53
N GLU A 110 12.11 -10.15 7.70
CA GLU A 110 10.98 -10.84 8.33
C GLU A 110 10.04 -9.82 8.97
N ILE A 111 8.75 -10.14 9.05
CA ILE A 111 7.76 -9.24 9.65
C ILE A 111 7.84 -9.37 11.17
N ILE A 112 8.01 -8.23 11.85
CA ILE A 112 7.96 -8.10 13.30
C ILE A 112 6.70 -7.32 13.70
N SER A 113 5.98 -7.82 14.71
CA SER A 113 4.77 -7.23 15.27
C SER A 113 5.06 -6.45 16.54
N THR A 114 4.86 -5.14 16.54
CA THR A 114 4.98 -4.33 17.78
C THR A 114 3.79 -4.56 18.71
N LEU A 115 2.64 -4.98 18.16
CA LEU A 115 1.44 -5.35 18.91
C LEU A 115 1.64 -6.61 19.77
N GLU A 116 2.59 -7.46 19.40
CA GLU A 116 2.91 -8.72 20.09
C GLU A 116 4.32 -8.67 20.72
N ASN A 117 4.66 -7.56 21.39
CA ASN A 117 5.94 -7.39 22.09
C ASN A 117 7.19 -7.60 21.19
N ASN A 118 7.12 -7.15 19.93
CA ASN A 118 8.17 -7.34 18.92
C ASN A 118 8.40 -8.83 18.57
N SER A 119 7.34 -9.63 18.53
CA SER A 119 7.39 -11.01 18.05
C SER A 119 7.62 -11.06 16.53
N LYS A 120 8.32 -12.10 16.09
CA LYS A 120 8.40 -12.44 14.67
C LYS A 120 7.12 -13.15 14.27
N LEU A 121 6.53 -12.72 13.16
CA LEU A 121 5.37 -13.36 12.56
C LEU A 121 5.80 -14.44 11.55
N GLU A 122 5.01 -15.52 11.44
CA GLU A 122 5.22 -16.57 10.44
C GLU A 122 4.79 -16.17 9.02
N TYR A 123 4.28 -14.95 8.85
CA TYR A 123 3.88 -14.41 7.56
C TYR A 123 5.09 -13.90 6.77
N LYS A 124 5.04 -14.07 5.45
CA LYS A 124 5.99 -13.44 4.54
C LYS A 124 5.38 -12.20 3.91
N PHE A 125 6.13 -11.09 3.90
CA PHE A 125 5.76 -9.93 3.11
C PHE A 125 6.15 -10.14 1.64
N VAL A 126 5.22 -9.89 0.72
CA VAL A 126 5.46 -9.95 -0.72
C VAL A 126 4.75 -8.78 -1.38
N GLU A 127 5.44 -8.13 -2.32
CA GLU A 127 4.85 -7.19 -3.26
C GLU A 127 4.62 -7.94 -4.59
N PRO A 128 3.38 -8.36 -4.90
CA PRO A 128 3.11 -9.06 -6.15
C PRO A 128 3.39 -8.17 -7.35
N LYS A 129 3.96 -8.75 -8.41
CA LYS A 129 4.30 -8.05 -9.64
C LYS A 129 3.08 -7.70 -10.47
N ASP A 130 2.07 -8.56 -10.42
CA ASP A 130 0.85 -8.47 -11.21
C ASP A 130 -0.34 -9.12 -10.50
N CYS A 131 -1.50 -9.02 -11.15
CA CYS A 131 -2.75 -9.57 -10.68
C CYS A 131 -2.72 -11.11 -10.51
N ASN A 132 -1.98 -11.82 -11.37
CA ASN A 132 -1.94 -13.28 -11.34
C ASN A 132 -1.09 -13.77 -10.15
N GLU A 133 0.07 -13.17 -9.92
CA GLU A 133 0.88 -13.46 -8.73
C GLU A 133 0.12 -13.13 -7.44
N PHE A 134 -0.63 -12.02 -7.41
CA PHE A 134 -1.49 -11.68 -6.28
C PHE A 134 -2.54 -12.77 -6.03
N TYR A 135 -3.28 -13.19 -7.06
CA TYR A 135 -4.33 -14.21 -6.96
C TYR A 135 -3.77 -15.53 -6.39
N GLU A 136 -2.66 -16.01 -6.96
CA GLU A 136 -2.01 -17.26 -6.54
C GLU A 136 -1.53 -17.21 -5.08
N LEU A 137 -0.90 -16.11 -4.66
CA LEU A 137 -0.43 -15.94 -3.28
C LEU A 137 -1.59 -15.75 -2.30
N ALA A 138 -2.68 -15.08 -2.72
CA ALA A 138 -3.88 -14.93 -1.92
C ALA A 138 -4.51 -16.29 -1.61
N LYS A 139 -4.62 -17.19 -2.60
CA LYS A 139 -5.19 -18.53 -2.41
C LYS A 139 -4.28 -19.47 -1.62
N LYS A 140 -2.95 -19.31 -1.69
CA LYS A 140 -2.00 -20.09 -0.89
C LYS A 140 -2.05 -19.77 0.61
N GLY A 141 -2.36 -18.54 0.99
CA GLY A 141 -2.38 -18.10 2.40
C GLY A 141 -0.99 -17.86 2.99
N GLY A 142 -0.92 -17.22 4.17
CA GLY A 142 0.33 -17.00 4.92
C GLY A 142 1.18 -15.81 4.46
N TYR A 143 0.60 -14.87 3.70
CA TYR A 143 1.32 -13.69 3.22
C TYR A 143 0.72 -12.37 3.70
N PHE A 144 1.56 -11.36 3.88
CA PHE A 144 1.16 -9.96 3.82
C PHE A 144 1.40 -9.49 2.39
N LEU A 145 0.33 -9.21 1.67
CA LEU A 145 0.37 -8.87 0.25
C LEU A 145 0.26 -7.36 0.07
N GLY A 146 1.29 -6.77 -0.54
CA GLY A 146 1.22 -5.42 -1.07
C GLY A 146 0.37 -5.33 -2.33
N THR A 147 0.05 -4.11 -2.72
CA THR A 147 -0.88 -3.78 -3.80
C THR A 147 -0.34 -2.68 -4.72
N ASN A 148 0.98 -2.47 -4.76
CA ASN A 148 1.59 -1.44 -5.60
C ASN A 148 1.32 -1.68 -7.10
N PHE A 149 1.20 -2.95 -7.53
CA PHE A 149 0.79 -3.26 -8.91
C PHE A 149 -0.59 -2.65 -9.26
N ALA A 150 -1.52 -2.59 -8.30
CA ALA A 150 -2.84 -1.99 -8.50
C ALA A 150 -2.75 -0.47 -8.69
N ASN A 151 -1.84 0.19 -7.96
CA ASN A 151 -1.56 1.60 -8.14
C ASN A 151 -0.98 1.89 -9.53
N GLU A 152 -0.08 1.04 -10.04
CA GLU A 152 0.46 1.18 -11.40
C GLU A 152 -0.61 0.93 -12.47
N ILE A 153 -1.50 -0.05 -12.28
CA ILE A 153 -2.65 -0.29 -13.17
C ILE A 153 -3.54 0.96 -13.25
N THR A 154 -3.89 1.57 -12.11
CA THR A 154 -4.69 2.81 -12.11
C THR A 154 -3.95 3.96 -12.81
N LYS A 155 -2.65 4.11 -12.57
CA LYS A 155 -1.83 5.14 -13.23
C LYS A 155 -1.78 4.96 -14.75
N ASN A 156 -1.85 3.71 -15.23
CA ASN A 156 -1.96 3.37 -16.64
C ASN A 156 -3.38 3.50 -17.20
N LYS A 157 -4.33 4.03 -16.42
CA LYS A 157 -5.75 4.20 -16.81
C LYS A 157 -6.46 2.88 -17.10
N GLN A 158 -6.05 1.81 -16.41
CA GLN A 158 -6.58 0.46 -16.57
C GLN A 158 -7.38 0.02 -15.35
N MET A 159 -8.22 -0.99 -15.55
CA MET A 159 -9.06 -1.61 -14.53
C MET A 159 -8.74 -3.10 -14.36
N ILE A 160 -9.00 -3.62 -13.17
CA ILE A 160 -8.94 -5.04 -12.87
C ILE A 160 -10.35 -5.63 -13.02
N LYS A 161 -10.45 -6.78 -13.68
CA LYS A 161 -11.68 -7.56 -13.77
C LYS A 161 -11.47 -8.92 -13.14
N PHE A 162 -12.45 -9.43 -12.39
CA PHE A 162 -12.42 -10.78 -11.87
C PHE A 162 -13.47 -11.63 -12.58
N GLU A 163 -13.02 -12.51 -13.47
CA GLU A 163 -13.88 -13.43 -14.22
C GLU A 163 -13.22 -14.80 -14.34
N ASN A 164 -14.04 -15.86 -14.34
CA ASN A 164 -13.56 -17.23 -14.50
C ASN A 164 -12.42 -17.62 -13.54
N ASN A 165 -12.50 -17.13 -12.29
CA ASN A 165 -11.47 -17.30 -11.26
C ASN A 165 -10.10 -16.74 -11.64
N LYS A 166 -10.06 -15.67 -12.43
CA LYS A 166 -8.83 -14.98 -12.85
C LYS A 166 -8.99 -13.48 -12.73
N LEU A 167 -7.89 -12.83 -12.34
CA LEU A 167 -7.79 -11.38 -12.39
C LEU A 167 -7.15 -10.97 -13.71
N GLU A 168 -7.86 -10.16 -14.48
CA GLU A 168 -7.43 -9.65 -15.78
C GLU A 168 -7.32 -8.13 -15.75
N VAL A 169 -6.31 -7.59 -16.43
CA VAL A 169 -6.15 -6.14 -16.62
C VAL A 169 -6.79 -5.76 -17.95
N VAL A 170 -7.73 -4.83 -17.91
CA VAL A 170 -8.51 -4.37 -19.06
C VAL A 170 -8.47 -2.85 -19.17
N ASP A 171 -8.82 -2.33 -20.34
CA ASP A 171 -9.05 -0.90 -20.51
C ASP A 171 -10.21 -0.43 -19.64
N ALA A 172 -10.18 0.84 -19.24
CA ALA A 172 -11.23 1.39 -18.40
C ALA A 172 -12.60 1.34 -19.08
N PHE A 173 -13.62 0.92 -18.33
CA PHE A 173 -15.01 0.85 -18.76
C PHE A 173 -15.93 1.32 -17.63
N ASP A 174 -17.10 1.82 -17.98
CA ASP A 174 -18.08 2.24 -16.98
C ASP A 174 -18.68 0.99 -16.30
N CYS A 175 -18.63 0.91 -14.96
CA CYS A 175 -19.24 -0.16 -14.16
C CYS A 175 -20.21 0.47 -13.15
N THR A 176 -21.27 -0.22 -12.78
CA THR A 176 -22.14 0.24 -11.67
C THR A 176 -21.51 0.04 -10.29
N CYS A 177 -20.41 -0.72 -10.23
CA CYS A 177 -19.78 -1.17 -9.00
C CYS A 177 -19.10 -0.04 -8.20
N CYS A 178 -18.81 1.10 -8.82
CA CYS A 178 -18.17 2.26 -8.17
C CYS A 178 -18.88 3.59 -8.44
N GLY A 179 -20.01 3.57 -9.17
CA GLY A 179 -20.85 4.73 -9.47
C GLY A 179 -21.64 4.56 -10.76
N ASP A 180 -22.80 5.20 -10.86
CA ASP A 180 -23.60 5.22 -12.09
C ASP A 180 -23.09 6.35 -13.01
N LEU A 181 -21.98 6.10 -13.70
CA LEU A 181 -21.46 7.03 -14.70
C LEU A 181 -22.23 6.90 -16.02
N GLU A 182 -22.48 8.02 -16.70
CA GLU A 182 -22.92 7.98 -18.08
C GLU A 182 -21.89 7.28 -18.96
N LYS A 183 -22.36 6.60 -20.00
CA LYS A 183 -21.50 5.88 -20.93
C LYS A 183 -20.40 6.80 -21.48
N GLU A 184 -19.16 6.30 -21.52
CA GLU A 184 -17.94 6.97 -21.96
C GLU A 184 -17.44 8.11 -21.05
N TYR A 185 -18.18 8.45 -19.99
CA TYR A 185 -17.81 9.55 -19.11
C TYR A 185 -16.51 9.26 -18.33
N LEU A 186 -16.30 8.02 -17.87
CA LEU A 186 -15.03 7.65 -17.25
C LEU A 186 -13.86 7.83 -18.22
N GLY A 187 -14.05 7.37 -19.47
CA GLY A 187 -13.08 7.55 -20.54
C GLY A 187 -12.74 9.03 -20.77
N TYR A 188 -13.76 9.89 -20.78
CA TYR A 188 -13.58 11.34 -20.85
C TYR A 188 -12.76 11.88 -19.67
N LEU A 189 -13.14 11.60 -18.42
CA LEU A 189 -12.41 12.06 -17.22
C LEU A 189 -10.93 11.65 -17.26
N LEU A 190 -10.67 10.40 -17.64
CA LEU A 190 -9.32 9.88 -17.77
C LEU A 190 -8.55 10.55 -18.92
N SER A 191 -9.22 10.92 -20.01
CA SER A 191 -8.58 11.61 -21.15
C SER A 191 -8.02 12.99 -20.77
N ILE A 192 -8.72 13.70 -19.87
CA ILE A 192 -8.30 15.02 -19.36
C ILE A 192 -7.49 14.94 -18.06
N ASN A 193 -7.15 13.72 -17.60
CA ASN A 193 -6.45 13.44 -16.34
C ASN A 193 -7.16 14.04 -15.11
N GLU A 194 -8.49 13.98 -15.09
CA GLU A 194 -9.29 14.45 -13.96
C GLU A 194 -9.18 13.46 -12.78
N ILE A 195 -9.05 14.00 -11.56
CA ILE A 195 -8.73 13.23 -10.37
C ILE A 195 -9.83 12.24 -9.97
N ASN A 196 -11.11 12.61 -10.11
CA ASN A 196 -12.23 11.72 -9.81
C ASN A 196 -12.23 10.49 -10.72
N GLY A 197 -11.79 10.62 -11.97
CA GLY A 197 -11.56 9.47 -12.85
C GLY A 197 -10.56 8.47 -12.24
N PHE A 198 -9.45 8.96 -11.68
CA PHE A 198 -8.48 8.10 -10.99
C PHE A 198 -8.98 7.59 -9.63
N THR A 199 -9.73 8.40 -8.86
CA THR A 199 -10.39 7.98 -7.62
C THR A 199 -11.32 6.80 -7.89
N TYR A 200 -12.09 6.88 -8.98
CA TYR A 200 -12.98 5.82 -9.44
C TYR A 200 -12.19 4.55 -9.77
N LEU A 201 -11.13 4.66 -10.60
CA LEU A 201 -10.28 3.51 -10.96
C LEU A 201 -9.62 2.85 -9.73
N THR A 202 -9.09 3.65 -8.81
CA THR A 202 -8.50 3.14 -7.57
C THR A 202 -9.56 2.39 -6.77
N THR A 203 -10.72 2.99 -6.54
CA THR A 203 -11.83 2.38 -5.80
C THR A 203 -12.25 1.04 -6.42
N HIS A 204 -12.43 1.01 -7.74
CA HIS A 204 -12.74 -0.21 -8.49
C HIS A 204 -11.71 -1.30 -8.29
N ASN A 205 -10.44 -1.00 -8.54
CA ASN A 205 -9.38 -1.98 -8.46
C ASN A 205 -9.29 -2.59 -7.06
N TYR A 206 -9.38 -1.79 -6.00
CA TYR A 206 -9.37 -2.30 -4.63
C TYR A 206 -10.64 -3.09 -4.25
N ASN A 207 -11.82 -2.72 -4.78
CA ASN A 207 -13.04 -3.53 -4.62
C ASN A 207 -12.85 -4.94 -5.19
N ILE A 208 -12.34 -5.05 -6.42
CA ILE A 208 -12.10 -6.34 -7.07
C ILE A 208 -11.04 -7.16 -6.33
N LEU A 209 -9.95 -6.54 -5.86
CA LEU A 209 -8.94 -7.25 -5.07
C LEU A 209 -9.49 -7.77 -3.74
N LYS A 210 -10.41 -7.03 -3.10
CA LYS A 210 -11.06 -7.46 -1.86
C LYS A 210 -11.92 -8.71 -2.07
N GLU A 211 -12.63 -8.81 -3.20
CA GLU A 211 -13.44 -9.99 -3.56
C GLU A 211 -12.62 -11.27 -3.64
N VAL A 212 -11.35 -11.19 -4.04
CA VAL A 212 -10.47 -12.36 -4.19
C VAL A 212 -10.01 -12.94 -2.84
N ILE A 213 -9.85 -12.07 -1.84
CA ILE A 213 -9.28 -12.40 -0.52
C ILE A 213 -10.36 -12.86 0.46
N ASN A 214 -11.59 -12.39 0.30
CA ASN A 214 -12.74 -12.86 1.08
C ASN A 214 -13.15 -14.28 0.67
#